data_AF-A0AAU5WJQ3-F1
#
_entry.id   AF-A0AAU5WJQ3-F1
#
_cell.length_a   1.000
_cell.length_b   1.000
_cell.length_c   1.000
_cell.angle_alpha   90.00
_cell.angle_beta   90.00
_cell.angle_gamma   90.00
#
_symmetry.space_group_name_H-M   'P 1'
#
loop_
_entity.id
_entity.type
_entity.pdbx_description
1 polymer ?
#
loop_
_entity_poly.entity_id
_entity_poly.type
_entity_poly.pdbx_seq_one_letter_code
_entity_poly.pdbx_strand_id
1 'polypeptide(L)'
;MVAGERPVKRAYAVLVAVLVPALFVGVVVVNVAYTRHLQEQSDRRWCSLLKSLDSPEAPATTARGVVLQQQVRQLRTDLGCEDR
;
A
#
# COMPACT_ATOMS: atom_id res chain seq x y z
N MET A 1 -49.39 16.35 23.14
CA MET A 1 -47.96 16.43 22.74
C MET A 1 -47.52 15.01 22.37
N VAL A 2 -46.58 14.82 21.43
CA VAL A 2 -46.09 13.51 20.94
C VAL A 2 -46.88 12.86 19.78
N ALA A 3 -47.16 13.60 18.69
CA ALA A 3 -47.54 12.98 17.40
C ALA A 3 -46.36 12.94 16.40
N GLY A 4 -45.35 13.79 16.57
CA GLY A 4 -44.20 13.93 15.66
C GLY A 4 -42.92 13.17 16.05
N GLU A 5 -42.81 12.61 17.26
CA GLU A 5 -41.53 11.99 17.71
C GLU A 5 -41.21 10.65 17.05
N ARG A 6 -42.22 9.87 16.66
CA ARG A 6 -42.01 8.54 16.05
C ARG A 6 -41.38 8.60 14.66
N PRO A 7 -41.84 9.45 13.71
CA PRO A 7 -41.19 9.56 12.41
C PRO A 7 -39.79 10.16 12.52
N VAL A 8 -39.56 11.12 13.42
CA VAL A 8 -38.24 11.73 13.64
C VAL A 8 -37.24 10.72 14.20
N LYS A 9 -37.63 9.91 15.20
CA LYS A 9 -36.76 8.85 15.75
C LYS A 9 -36.43 7.76 14.73
N ARG A 10 -37.38 7.40 13.86
CA ARG A 10 -37.14 6.45 12.76
C ARG A 10 -36.22 7.01 11.70
N ALA A 11 -36.44 8.24 11.26
CA ALA A 11 -35.57 8.92 10.30
C ALA A 11 -34.15 9.04 10.86
N TYR A 12 -34.01 9.45 12.12
CA TYR A 12 -32.72 9.51 12.82
C TYR A 12 -32.02 8.15 12.90
N ALA A 13 -32.74 7.09 13.28
CA ALA A 13 -32.18 5.74 13.35
C ALA A 13 -31.67 5.24 12.00
N VAL A 14 -32.42 5.50 10.91
CA VAL A 14 -31.99 5.17 9.54
C VAL A 14 -30.74 5.96 9.16
N LEU A 15 -30.72 7.26 9.47
CA LEU A 15 -29.59 8.14 9.17
C LEU A 15 -28.31 7.66 9.88
N VAL A 16 -28.41 7.31 11.16
CA VAL A 16 -27.29 6.74 11.94
C VAL A 16 -26.88 5.38 11.40
N ALA A 17 -27.83 4.50 11.08
CA ALA A 17 -27.57 3.17 10.53
C ALA A 17 -26.87 3.20 9.17
N VAL A 18 -26.99 4.30 8.41
CA VAL A 18 -26.28 4.48 7.14
C VAL A 18 -24.95 5.20 7.33
N LEU A 19 -24.94 6.30 8.09
CA LEU A 19 -23.74 7.13 8.23
C LEU A 19 -22.62 6.43 8.99
N VAL A 20 -22.94 5.69 10.06
CA VAL A 20 -21.92 5.02 10.87
C VAL A 20 -21.14 3.98 10.05
N PRO A 21 -21.78 3.02 9.35
CA PRO A 21 -21.02 2.09 8.53
C PRO A 21 -20.35 2.77 7.33
N ALA A 22 -20.96 3.80 6.73
CA ALA A 22 -20.32 4.54 5.65
C ALA A 22 -19.02 5.23 6.11
N LEU A 23 -19.03 5.86 7.30
CA LEU A 23 -17.84 6.44 7.91
C LEU A 23 -16.79 5.37 8.23
N PHE A 24 -17.22 4.24 8.80
CA PHE A 24 -16.31 3.13 9.11
C PHE A 24 -15.61 2.60 7.86
N VAL A 25 -16.37 2.34 6.79
CA VAL A 25 -15.82 1.92 5.49
C VAL A 25 -14.88 2.98 4.94
N GLY A 26 -15.25 4.27 5.02
CA GLY A 26 -14.38 5.37 4.60
C GLY A 26 -13.02 5.37 5.31
N VAL A 27 -13.02 5.22 6.64
CA VAL A 27 -11.78 5.15 7.44
C VAL A 27 -10.93 3.95 7.06
N VAL A 28 -11.53 2.77 6.85
CA VAL A 28 -10.80 1.57 6.43
C VAL A 28 -10.14 1.79 5.07
N VAL A 29 -10.88 2.32 4.09
CA VAL A 29 -10.36 2.58 2.73
C VAL A 29 -9.20 3.58 2.79
N VAL A 30 -9.33 4.66 3.55
CA VAL A 30 -8.26 5.67 3.72
C VAL A 30 -7.02 5.06 4.34
N ASN A 31 -7.16 4.23 5.39
CA ASN A 31 -6.01 3.57 6.03
C ASN A 31 -5.29 2.61 5.08
N VAL A 32 -6.03 1.80 4.33
CA VAL A 32 -5.44 0.87 3.35
C VAL A 32 -4.71 1.64 2.24
N ALA A 33 -5.33 2.69 1.70
CA ALA A 33 -4.71 3.54 0.69
C ALA A 33 -3.44 4.23 1.22
N TYR A 34 -3.47 4.73 2.45
CA TYR A 34 -2.32 5.35 3.10
C TYR A 34 -1.17 4.36 3.30
N THR A 35 -1.47 3.15 3.77
CA THR A 35 -0.46 2.10 3.97
C THR A 35 0.17 1.69 2.65
N ARG A 36 -0.64 1.53 1.60
CA ARG A 36 -0.15 1.25 0.24
C ARG A 36 0.77 2.37 -0.26
N HIS A 37 0.39 3.63 -0.05
CA HIS A 37 1.22 4.76 -0.47
C HIS A 37 2.58 4.79 0.27
N LEU A 38 2.59 4.48 1.57
CA LEU A 38 3.83 4.36 2.34
C LEU A 38 4.70 3.17 1.90
N GLN A 39 4.08 2.03 1.55
CA GLN A 39 4.81 0.90 0.98
C GLN A 39 5.49 1.29 -0.33
N GLU A 40 4.79 1.95 -1.25
CA GLU A 40 5.38 2.43 -2.50
C GLU A 40 6.55 3.41 -2.28
N GLN A 41 6.51 4.22 -1.23
CA GLN A 41 7.64 5.09 -0.86
C GLN A 41 8.82 4.32 -0.27
N SER A 42 8.54 3.31 0.57
CA SER A 42 9.56 2.42 1.12
C SER A 42 10.26 1.62 0.01
N ASP A 43 9.50 1.04 -0.91
CA ASP A 43 10.01 0.22 -2.01
C ASP A 43 10.94 1.04 -2.93
N ARG A 44 10.60 2.31 -3.20
CA ARG A 44 11.49 3.24 -3.94
C ARG A 44 12.85 3.42 -3.29
N ARG A 45 12.93 3.41 -1.95
CA ARG A 45 14.21 3.53 -1.24
C ARG A 45 15.08 2.30 -1.46
N TRP A 46 14.47 1.12 -1.50
CA TRP A 46 15.15 -0.14 -1.81
C TRP A 46 15.58 -0.22 -3.27
N CYS A 47 14.81 0.35 -4.20
CA CYS A 47 15.19 0.41 -5.62
C CYS A 47 16.58 1.06 -5.83
N SER A 48 16.91 2.12 -5.11
CA SER A 48 18.24 2.76 -5.21
C SER A 48 19.38 1.84 -4.77
N LEU A 49 19.16 1.04 -3.73
CA LEU A 49 20.13 0.06 -3.23
C LEU A 49 20.25 -1.15 -4.15
N LEU A 50 19.12 -1.66 -4.66
CA LEU A 50 19.12 -2.78 -5.59
C LEU A 50 19.78 -2.41 -6.92
N LYS A 51 19.62 -1.16 -7.38
CA LYS A 51 20.30 -0.65 -8.58
C LYS A 51 21.82 -0.63 -8.43
N SER A 52 22.36 -0.24 -7.27
CA SER A 52 23.81 -0.27 -7.03
C SER A 52 24.35 -1.70 -6.90
N LEU A 53 23.54 -2.64 -6.39
CA LEU A 53 23.91 -4.05 -6.28
C LEU A 53 23.83 -4.82 -7.61
N ASP A 54 22.96 -4.42 -8.53
CA ASP A 54 22.81 -5.00 -9.88
C ASP A 54 23.89 -4.49 -10.86
N SER A 55 24.47 -3.30 -10.60
CA SER A 55 25.54 -2.70 -11.42
C SER A 55 26.87 -2.53 -10.67
N PRO A 56 27.46 -3.59 -10.09
CA PRO A 56 28.75 -3.48 -9.43
C PRO A 56 29.86 -3.19 -10.46
N GLU A 57 30.86 -2.39 -10.06
CA GLU A 57 32.02 -2.01 -10.89
C GLU A 57 32.81 -3.23 -11.41
N ALA A 58 32.67 -4.38 -10.76
CA ALA A 58 33.15 -5.67 -11.25
C ALA A 58 32.01 -6.72 -11.21
N PRO A 59 31.75 -7.45 -12.31
CA PRO A 59 30.74 -8.50 -12.33
C PRO A 59 31.10 -9.62 -11.35
N ALA A 60 30.11 -10.25 -10.74
CA ALA A 60 30.34 -11.31 -9.78
C ALA A 60 30.97 -12.54 -10.46
N THR A 61 32.21 -12.86 -10.12
CA THR A 61 32.97 -13.96 -10.74
C THR A 61 32.80 -15.29 -10.02
N THR A 62 32.17 -15.31 -8.84
CA THR A 62 31.91 -16.52 -8.06
C THR A 62 30.53 -17.09 -8.38
N ALA A 63 30.38 -18.42 -8.36
CA ALA A 63 29.10 -19.09 -8.64
C ALA A 63 27.97 -18.60 -7.71
N ARG A 64 28.27 -18.32 -6.43
CA ARG A 64 27.32 -17.71 -5.49
C ARG A 64 26.97 -16.27 -5.85
N GLY A 65 27.95 -15.49 -6.31
CA GLY A 65 27.72 -14.10 -6.70
C GLY A 65 26.83 -13.95 -7.94
N VAL A 66 26.93 -14.85 -8.91
CA VAL A 66 26.05 -14.87 -10.08
C VAL A 66 24.58 -15.14 -9.69
N VAL A 67 24.36 -16.10 -8.78
CA VAL A 67 23.01 -16.41 -8.26
C VAL A 67 22.44 -15.21 -7.48
N LEU A 68 23.26 -14.56 -6.66
CA LEU A 68 22.84 -13.36 -5.93
C LEU A 68 22.49 -12.21 -6.88
N GLN A 69 23.27 -11.99 -7.94
CA GLN A 69 22.94 -10.98 -8.95
C GLN A 69 21.61 -11.28 -9.66
N GLN A 70 21.33 -12.55 -9.99
CA GLN A 70 20.04 -12.94 -10.58
C GLN A 70 18.87 -12.71 -9.61
N GLN A 71 19.04 -13.04 -8.33
CA GLN A 71 18.01 -12.80 -7.32
C GLN A 71 17.76 -11.30 -7.11
N VAL A 72 18.81 -10.49 -7.03
CA VAL A 72 18.70 -9.02 -6.92
C VAL A 72 17.96 -8.44 -8.14
N ARG A 73 18.26 -8.94 -9.34
CA ARG A 73 17.57 -8.53 -10.57
C ARG A 73 16.10 -8.91 -10.56
N GLN A 74 15.73 -10.09 -10.05
CA GLN A 74 14.33 -10.48 -9.87
C GLN A 74 13.60 -9.59 -8.86
N LEU A 75 14.20 -9.33 -7.69
CA LEU A 75 13.63 -8.43 -6.68
C LEU A 75 13.36 -7.02 -7.23
N ARG A 76 14.26 -6.53 -8.08
CA ARG A 76 14.10 -5.23 -8.72
C ARG A 76 12.88 -5.17 -9.64
N THR A 77 12.61 -6.25 -10.38
CA THR A 77 11.40 -6.37 -11.22
C THR A 77 10.14 -6.49 -10.38
N ASP A 78 10.15 -7.32 -9.33
CA ASP A 78 8.98 -7.53 -8.46
C ASP A 78 8.57 -6.26 -7.71
N LEU A 79 9.54 -5.42 -7.34
CA LEU A 79 9.30 -4.12 -6.69
C LEU A 79 8.97 -3.00 -7.69
N GLY A 80 8.91 -3.27 -9.00
CA GLY A 80 8.57 -2.28 -10.02
C GLY A 80 9.62 -1.18 -10.19
N CYS A 81 10.89 -1.47 -9.87
CA CYS A 81 12.01 -0.54 -9.98
C CYS A 81 12.52 -0.37 -11.43
N GLU A 82 11.62 -0.35 -12.41
CA GLU A 82 11.94 -0.11 -13.82
C GLU A 82 12.49 1.30 -14.01
N ASP A 83 13.62 1.38 -14.74
CA ASP A 83 14.46 2.56 -14.87
C ASP A 83 13.65 3.81 -15.24
N ARG A 84 13.47 4.69 -14.26
CA ARG A 84 13.17 6.11 -14.48
C ARG A 84 14.34 6.96 -14.01
#